data_AF-A0A977L280-F1
#
_entry.id   AF-A0A977L280-F1
#
_cell.length_a   1.000
_cell.length_b   1.000
_cell.length_c   1.000
_cell.angle_alpha   90.00
_cell.angle_beta   90.00
_cell.angle_gamma   90.00
#
_symmetry.space_group_name_H-M   'P 1'
#
loop_
_entity.id
_entity.type
_entity.pdbx_description
1 polymer ?
#
loop_
_entity_poly.entity_id
_entity_poly.type
_entity_poly.pdbx_seq_one_letter_code
_entity_poly.pdbx_strand_id
1 'polypeptide(L)'
;MNNLNIKDLDYLGIVAGIIDEMGLVEIIDEEVGTHPQEKLSVGTIVKAMILNCLGCINAPLYLLSEFFKGKALEHLLGEGIKAEDLNDDKLGGHWIRYLEWG
;
A
#
# COMPACT_ATOMS: atom_id res chain seq x y z
N MET A 1 -23.61 -11.46 19.08
CA MET A 1 -22.20 -11.61 19.50
C MET A 1 -21.36 -10.92 18.46
N ASN A 2 -20.72 -9.80 18.79
CA ASN A 2 -19.82 -9.13 17.85
C ASN A 2 -18.57 -10.00 17.67
N ASN A 3 -18.33 -10.50 16.46
CA ASN A 3 -17.09 -11.17 16.11
C ASN A 3 -15.95 -10.14 16.20
N LEU A 4 -15.26 -10.12 17.34
CA LEU A 4 -14.00 -9.41 17.49
C LEU A 4 -12.96 -10.11 16.62
N ASN A 5 -12.65 -9.51 15.47
CA ASN A 5 -11.60 -10.00 14.57
C ASN A 5 -10.27 -9.36 15.01
N ILE A 6 -9.55 -10.05 15.88
CA ILE A 6 -8.21 -9.64 16.33
C ILE A 6 -7.24 -9.94 15.19
N LYS A 7 -6.57 -8.91 14.69
CA LYS A 7 -5.55 -9.01 13.65
C LYS A 7 -4.24 -8.43 14.19
N ASP A 8 -3.17 -9.22 14.13
CA ASP A 8 -1.85 -8.75 14.51
C ASP A 8 -1.28 -7.76 13.47
N LEU A 9 -0.76 -6.64 13.98
CA LEU A 9 -0.08 -5.59 13.20
C LEU A 9 1.45 -5.77 13.18
N ASP A 10 2.01 -6.60 14.08
CA ASP A 10 3.45 -6.82 14.26
C ASP A 10 4.27 -5.51 14.24
N TYR A 11 5.52 -5.55 13.77
CA TYR A 11 6.38 -4.37 13.57
C TYR A 11 5.91 -3.47 12.42
N LEU A 12 5.01 -3.96 11.56
CA LEU A 12 4.48 -3.20 10.42
C LEU A 12 3.68 -1.98 10.88
N GLY A 13 3.01 -2.07 12.04
CA GLY A 13 2.32 -0.93 12.64
C GLY A 13 3.28 0.22 13.01
N ILE A 14 4.47 -0.11 13.53
CA ILE A 14 5.49 0.90 13.88
C ILE A 14 6.05 1.55 12.62
N VAL A 15 6.39 0.75 11.61
CA VAL A 15 6.88 1.25 10.32
C VAL A 15 5.84 2.13 9.64
N ALA A 16 4.57 1.69 9.62
CA ALA A 16 3.47 2.48 9.05
C ALA A 16 3.32 3.82 9.78
N GLY A 17 3.37 3.82 11.12
CA GLY A 17 3.31 5.04 11.91
C GLY A 17 4.46 6.02 11.62
N ILE A 18 5.69 5.52 11.42
CA ILE A 18 6.83 6.36 11.03
C ILE A 18 6.62 6.97 9.64
N ILE A 19 6.13 6.17 8.67
CA ILE A 19 5.84 6.65 7.32
C ILE A 19 4.78 7.76 7.35
N ASP A 20 3.74 7.60 8.18
CA ASP A 20 2.68 8.58 8.36
C ASP A 20 3.18 9.86 9.06
N GLU A 21 4.01 9.73 10.09
CA GLU A 21 4.63 10.87 10.78
C GLU A 21 5.53 11.70 9.86
N MET A 22 6.19 11.04 8.90
CA MET A 22 7.01 11.70 7.88
C MET A 22 6.19 12.42 6.81
N GLY A 23 4.88 12.16 6.69
CA GLY A 23 4.05 12.67 5.60
C GLY A 23 4.49 12.16 4.22
N LEU A 24 5.09 10.96 4.16
CA LEU A 24 5.72 10.46 2.94
C LEU A 24 4.71 10.24 1.81
N VAL A 25 3.50 9.79 2.16
CA VAL A 25 2.43 9.56 1.18
C VAL A 25 2.05 10.87 0.51
N GLU A 26 1.87 11.92 1.31
CA GLU A 26 1.50 13.26 0.86
C GLU A 26 2.59 13.87 -0.03
N ILE A 27 3.86 13.76 0.38
CA ILE A 27 5.00 14.24 -0.42
C ILE A 27 5.04 13.56 -1.78
N ILE A 28 4.86 12.24 -1.83
CA ILE A 28 4.85 11.50 -3.10
C ILE A 28 3.67 11.93 -3.96
N ASP A 29 2.48 12.04 -3.37
CA ASP A 29 1.27 12.43 -4.09
C ASP A 29 1.33 13.88 -4.60
N GLU A 30 2.05 14.78 -3.92
CA GLU A 30 2.32 16.15 -4.38
C GLU A 30 3.25 16.17 -5.61
N GLU A 31 4.32 15.38 -5.59
CA GLU A 31 5.31 15.33 -6.68
C GLU A 31 4.80 14.56 -7.92
N VAL A 32 4.07 13.48 -7.70
CA VAL A 32 3.56 12.59 -8.77
C VAL A 32 2.19 13.03 -9.29
N GLY A 33 1.39 13.65 -8.43
CA GLY A 33 -0.02 13.92 -8.68
C GLY A 33 -0.90 12.69 -8.46
N THR A 34 -2.18 12.93 -8.22
CA THR A 34 -3.20 11.88 -8.05
C THR A 34 -4.20 11.90 -9.21
N HIS A 35 -4.84 10.76 -9.50
CA HIS A 35 -5.84 10.67 -10.56
C HIS A 35 -7.19 10.18 -10.02
N PRO A 36 -8.33 10.85 -10.33
CA PRO A 36 -9.65 10.49 -9.77
C PRO A 36 -10.15 9.09 -10.11
N GLN A 37 -9.62 8.49 -11.18
CA GLN A 37 -9.96 7.11 -11.59
C GLN A 37 -9.09 6.06 -10.88
N GLU A 38 -8.00 6.48 -10.23
CA GLU A 38 -7.15 5.58 -9.44
C GLU A 38 -7.76 5.42 -8.05
N LYS A 39 -7.94 4.17 -7.65
CA LYS A 39 -8.48 3.85 -6.32
C LYS A 39 -7.47 4.08 -5.20
N LEU A 40 -6.18 3.95 -5.51
CA LEU A 40 -5.06 4.15 -4.58
C LEU A 40 -4.13 5.20 -5.17
N SER A 41 -3.64 6.09 -4.32
CA SER A 41 -2.61 7.05 -4.73
C SER A 41 -1.25 6.38 -4.86
N VAL A 42 -0.33 7.00 -5.60
CA VAL A 42 1.02 6.48 -5.78
C VAL A 42 1.77 6.44 -4.45
N GLY A 43 1.59 7.44 -3.58
CA GLY A 43 2.12 7.43 -2.22
C GLY A 43 1.63 6.25 -1.40
N THR A 44 0.34 5.91 -1.50
CA THR A 44 -0.26 4.74 -0.81
C THR A 44 0.34 3.43 -1.30
N ILE A 45 0.58 3.32 -2.61
CA ILE A 45 1.22 2.15 -3.22
C ILE A 45 2.67 2.02 -2.74
N VAL A 46 3.42 3.11 -2.71
CA VAL A 46 4.80 3.12 -2.22
C VAL A 46 4.86 2.74 -0.75
N LYS A 47 3.96 3.25 0.10
CA LYS A 47 3.82 2.82 1.50
C LYS A 47 3.59 1.31 1.60
N ALA A 48 2.67 0.76 0.79
CA ALA A 48 2.42 -0.68 0.75
C ALA A 48 3.65 -1.48 0.31
N MET A 49 4.41 -0.98 -0.67
CA MET A 49 5.67 -1.58 -1.13
C MET A 49 6.74 -1.58 -0.03
N ILE A 50 6.91 -0.48 0.71
CA ILE A 50 7.86 -0.39 1.82
C ILE A 50 7.51 -1.39 2.93
N LEU A 51 6.22 -1.45 3.30
CA LEU A 51 5.73 -2.42 4.29
C LEU A 51 5.92 -3.87 3.82
N ASN A 52 5.78 -4.13 2.52
CA ASN A 52 6.02 -5.44 1.94
C ASN A 52 7.51 -5.82 1.89
N CYS A 53 8.37 -4.89 1.45
CA CYS A 53 9.84 -5.07 1.40
C CYS A 53 10.43 -5.31 2.79
N LEU A 54 9.95 -4.60 3.81
CA LEU A 54 10.38 -4.79 5.20
C LEU A 54 9.73 -6.03 5.84
N GLY A 55 8.54 -6.40 5.35
CA GLY A 55 7.75 -7.59 5.69
C GLY A 55 8.38 -8.92 5.28
N CYS A 56 8.99 -8.96 4.10
CA CYS A 56 9.59 -10.12 3.47
C CYS A 56 10.74 -9.66 2.55
N ILE A 57 11.97 -10.09 2.85
CA ILE A 57 13.06 -10.04 1.88
C ILE A 57 12.66 -11.02 0.74
N ASN A 58 12.27 -10.49 -0.42
CA ASN A 58 11.95 -11.19 -1.69
C ASN A 58 10.49 -11.61 -1.97
N ALA A 59 9.45 -11.00 -1.40
CA ALA A 59 8.10 -11.17 -1.96
C ALA A 59 7.97 -10.32 -3.24
N PRO A 60 7.73 -10.91 -4.43
CA PRO A 60 7.54 -10.13 -5.65
C PRO A 60 6.28 -9.26 -5.56
N LEU A 61 6.24 -8.13 -6.28
CA LEU A 61 5.14 -7.16 -6.26
C LEU A 61 3.76 -7.77 -6.56
N TYR A 62 3.72 -8.83 -7.37
CA TYR A 62 2.48 -9.56 -7.66
C TYR A 62 1.89 -10.32 -6.47
N LEU A 63 2.63 -10.48 -5.36
CA LEU A 63 2.18 -11.10 -4.12
C LEU A 63 1.76 -10.07 -3.05
N LEU A 64 1.71 -8.78 -3.36
CA LEU A 64 1.39 -7.73 -2.39
C LEU A 64 0.02 -7.96 -1.74
N SER A 65 -1.00 -8.31 -2.54
CA SER A 65 -2.33 -8.70 -2.06
C SER A 65 -2.30 -9.91 -1.13
N GLU A 66 -1.56 -10.96 -1.47
CA GLU A 66 -1.43 -12.15 -0.62
C GLU A 66 -0.63 -11.87 0.67
N PHE A 67 0.36 -10.97 0.63
CA PHE A 67 1.10 -10.54 1.82
C PHE A 67 0.19 -9.86 2.85
N PHE A 68 -0.75 -9.03 2.41
CA PHE A 68 -1.68 -8.31 3.28
C PHE A 68 -2.90 -9.12 3.71
N LYS A 69 -3.05 -10.35 3.21
CA LYS A 69 -4.11 -11.27 3.60
C LYS A 69 -4.02 -11.60 5.10
N GLY A 70 -5.12 -11.39 5.81
CA GLY A 70 -5.18 -11.59 7.27
C GLY A 70 -4.63 -10.43 8.12
N LYS A 71 -3.97 -9.42 7.52
CA LYS A 71 -3.46 -8.23 8.23
C LYS A 71 -4.53 -7.14 8.38
N ALA A 72 -4.32 -6.22 9.34
CA ALA A 72 -5.18 -5.07 9.58
C ALA A 72 -4.93 -3.95 8.55
N LEU A 73 -5.27 -4.21 7.29
CA LEU A 73 -4.90 -3.36 6.15
C LEU A 73 -5.40 -1.92 6.26
N GLU A 74 -6.63 -1.73 6.74
CA GLU A 74 -7.21 -0.40 6.90
C GLU A 74 -6.43 0.46 7.90
N HIS A 75 -5.79 -0.16 8.89
CA HIS A 75 -4.94 0.53 9.87
C HIS A 75 -3.55 0.82 9.32
N LEU A 76 -3.10 0.08 8.30
CA LEU A 76 -1.77 0.21 7.72
C LEU A 76 -1.74 1.18 6.54
N LEU A 77 -2.79 1.17 5.71
CA LEU A 77 -2.80 1.90 4.44
C LEU A 77 -3.90 2.97 4.36
N GLY A 78 -4.91 2.93 5.22
CA GLY A 78 -6.05 3.85 5.19
C GLY A 78 -7.40 3.16 5.07
N GLU A 79 -8.45 3.89 5.46
CA GLU A 79 -9.81 3.37 5.57
C GLU A 79 -10.36 2.87 4.22
N GLY A 80 -11.01 1.71 4.21
CA GLY A 80 -11.67 1.13 3.03
C GLY A 80 -10.74 0.43 2.03
N ILE A 81 -9.43 0.37 2.29
CA ILE A 81 -8.47 -0.33 1.44
C ILE A 81 -8.52 -1.84 1.69
N LYS A 82 -8.69 -2.61 0.61
CA LYS A 82 -8.71 -4.08 0.64
C LYS A 82 -7.46 -4.67 0.00
N ALA A 83 -7.09 -5.89 0.39
CA ALA A 83 -5.93 -6.57 -0.17
C ALA A 83 -6.04 -6.73 -1.70
N GLU A 84 -7.26 -6.96 -2.19
CA GLU A 84 -7.63 -7.02 -3.60
C GLU A 84 -7.30 -5.74 -4.40
N ASP A 85 -7.14 -4.61 -3.70
CA ASP A 85 -6.74 -3.34 -4.32
C ASP A 85 -5.24 -3.28 -4.64
N LEU A 86 -4.46 -4.21 -4.12
CA LEU A 86 -3.00 -4.29 -4.23
C LEU A 86 -2.53 -5.39 -5.20
N ASN A 87 -3.37 -5.76 -6.18
CA ASN A 87 -3.01 -6.76 -7.20
C ASN A 87 -2.11 -6.16 -8.31
N ASP A 88 -1.29 -7.01 -8.94
CA ASP A 88 -0.28 -6.65 -9.96
C ASP A 88 -0.85 -5.87 -11.15
N ASP A 89 -2.06 -6.19 -11.60
CA ASP A 89 -2.76 -5.48 -12.70
C ASP A 89 -2.98 -3.99 -12.41
N LYS A 90 -3.08 -3.60 -11.13
CA LYS A 90 -3.22 -2.20 -10.73
C LYS A 90 -1.85 -1.54 -10.55
N LEU A 91 -0.87 -2.28 -10.03
CA LEU A 91 0.51 -1.79 -9.90
C LEU A 91 1.12 -1.48 -11.27
N GLY A 92 1.02 -2.41 -12.23
CA GLY A 92 1.56 -2.28 -13.59
C GLY A 92 0.98 -1.10 -14.38
N GLY A 93 -0.28 -0.72 -14.14
CA GLY A 93 -0.92 0.43 -14.77
C GLY A 93 -0.23 1.76 -14.44
N HIS A 94 0.31 1.92 -13.23
CA HIS A 94 1.03 3.14 -12.84
C HIS A 94 2.39 3.27 -13.54
N TRP A 95 3.10 2.15 -13.77
CA TRP A 95 4.41 2.15 -14.46
C TRP A 95 4.30 2.47 -15.95
N ILE A 96 3.21 2.06 -16.60
CA ILE A 96 2.98 2.31 -18.04
C ILE A 96 2.86 3.81 -18.33
N ARG A 97 2.25 4.60 -17.43
CA ARG A 97 2.08 6.04 -17.60
C ARG A 97 3.40 6.81 -17.74
N TYR A 98 4.46 6.35 -17.05
CA TYR A 98 5.78 6.99 -17.12
C TYR A 98 6.62 6.53 -18.32
N LEU A 99 6.26 5.42 -18.98
CA LEU A 99 6.94 4.91 -20.17
C LEU A 99 6.36 5.49 -21.47
N GLU A 100 5.13 6.02 -21.46
CA GLU A 100 4.52 6.69 -22.63
C GLU A 100 4.92 8.16 -22.78
N TRP A 101 5.69 8.71 -21.83
CA TRP A 101 6.27 10.07 -21.89
C TRP A 101 7.82 10.03 -21.96
N GLY A 102 8.36 9.05 -22.70
CA GLY A 102 9.77 8.96 -23.09
C GLY A 102 10.01 9.30 -24.55
#